data_AF-A0A167KWN1-F1
#
_entry.id   AF-A0A167KWN1-F1
#
_cell.length_a   1.000
_cell.length_b   1.000
_cell.length_c   1.000
_cell.angle_alpha   90.00
_cell.angle_beta   90.00
_cell.angle_gamma   90.00
#
_symmetry.space_group_name_H-M   'P 1'
#
loop_
_entity.id
_entity.type
_entity.pdbx_description
1 polymer ?
#
loop_
_entity_poly.entity_id
_entity_poly.type
_entity_poly.pdbx_seq_one_letter_code
_entity_poly.pdbx_strand_id
1 'polypeptide(L)'
;MPAFPPLLIALPESIPNPLVPGGTPLQPVYFPPSITNILAAHDLTLSVDRRCGQHDNPMPAERHAEAMAYETALLMGYAFNRWGPALGAHDGDARLQNPVNIPAVVAAHVQQALPQLQQDVTATLQQQQQQQQAQQQQQQEQQQQQQEQHRQQQQAQMQLIIALLTQMPAHLENAMGPRIENAMGPRFDRLERMVNQVGMTACKAWNAQQHDGPFEAVMTANLKHLTEFNPPLPPVTSVTAVKNMSRQELEAIYIAYYPLQPVPHSSATLSKHILGAVGCAPSAYALIRDEP
;
A
#
# COMPACT_ATOMS: atom_id res chain seq x y z
N MET A 1 43.05 -47.89 -9.09
CA MET A 1 42.14 -46.87 -8.53
C MET A 1 42.89 -46.12 -7.43
N PRO A 2 43.28 -44.86 -7.61
CA PRO A 2 43.83 -44.07 -6.51
C PRO A 2 42.69 -43.40 -5.74
N ALA A 3 42.70 -43.57 -4.41
CA ALA A 3 41.79 -42.92 -3.50
C ALA A 3 42.24 -41.46 -3.27
N PHE A 4 41.35 -40.51 -3.54
CA PHE A 4 41.54 -39.10 -3.18
C PHE A 4 41.16 -38.89 -1.70
N PRO A 5 41.94 -38.12 -0.92
CA PRO A 5 41.56 -37.73 0.42
C PRO A 5 40.51 -36.60 0.40
N PRO A 6 39.65 -36.49 1.43
CA PRO A 6 38.65 -35.43 1.49
C PRO A 6 39.30 -34.08 1.84
N LEU A 7 38.97 -33.04 1.07
CA LEU A 7 39.28 -31.65 1.38
C LEU A 7 38.35 -31.15 2.50
N LEU A 8 38.91 -30.97 3.69
CA LEU A 8 38.29 -30.24 4.80
C LEU A 8 38.37 -28.73 4.51
N ILE A 9 37.23 -28.14 4.14
CA ILE A 9 37.09 -26.68 4.03
C ILE A 9 36.78 -26.16 5.44
N ALA A 10 37.73 -25.43 6.02
CA ALA A 10 37.53 -24.71 7.27
C ALA A 10 36.63 -23.48 7.03
N LEU A 11 35.54 -23.39 7.79
CA LEU A 11 34.71 -22.18 7.89
C LEU A 11 35.44 -21.12 8.72
N PRO A 12 35.44 -19.83 8.34
CA PRO A 12 36.02 -18.78 9.15
C PRO A 12 35.17 -18.50 10.40
N GLU A 13 35.89 -18.25 11.49
CA GLU A 13 35.40 -17.98 12.84
C GLU A 13 34.41 -16.81 12.91
N SER A 14 33.41 -17.00 13.78
CA SER A 14 32.43 -16.02 14.21
C SER A 14 33.07 -14.76 14.79
N ILE A 15 32.64 -13.59 14.29
CA ILE A 15 32.96 -12.27 14.83
C ILE A 15 32.28 -12.10 16.21
N PRO A 16 32.98 -11.64 17.27
CA PRO A 16 32.38 -11.43 18.58
C PRO A 16 31.53 -10.14 18.61
N ASN A 17 30.36 -10.24 19.25
CA ASN A 17 29.52 -9.09 19.60
C ASN A 17 30.28 -8.10 20.50
N PRO A 18 30.22 -6.78 20.23
CA PRO A 18 30.75 -5.80 21.16
C PRO A 18 29.84 -5.69 22.39
N LEU A 19 30.43 -5.94 23.55
CA LEU A 19 29.90 -5.62 24.88
C LEU A 19 29.56 -4.12 24.97
N VAL A 20 28.30 -3.80 25.29
CA VAL A 20 27.88 -2.47 25.76
C VAL A 20 27.93 -2.48 27.30
N PRO A 21 28.77 -1.66 27.96
CA PRO A 21 28.75 -1.53 29.41
C PRO A 21 27.89 -0.33 29.84
N GLY A 22 26.96 -0.56 30.77
CA GLY A 22 26.36 0.50 31.59
C GLY A 22 24.90 0.84 31.26
N GLY A 23 23.97 -0.02 31.70
CA GLY A 23 22.56 0.33 31.84
C GLY A 23 22.12 0.07 33.28
N THR A 24 21.91 1.12 34.06
CA THR A 24 21.23 1.04 35.36
C THR A 24 19.80 0.55 35.14
N PRO A 25 19.29 -0.40 35.95
CA PRO A 25 17.89 -0.80 35.85
C PRO A 25 17.00 0.36 36.33
N LEU A 26 16.15 0.87 35.43
CA LEU A 26 15.08 1.79 35.78
C LEU A 26 14.09 1.08 36.70
N GLN A 27 13.83 1.66 37.87
CA GLN A 27 12.80 1.19 38.77
C GLN A 27 11.40 1.35 38.14
N PRO A 28 10.45 0.44 38.45
CA PRO A 28 9.08 0.58 37.99
C PRO A 28 8.42 1.81 38.61
N VAL A 29 7.92 2.70 37.76
CA VAL A 29 7.10 3.85 38.16
C VAL A 29 5.75 3.33 38.66
N TYR A 30 5.51 3.47 39.96
CA TYR A 30 4.23 3.12 40.58
C TYR A 30 3.23 4.26 40.33
N PHE A 31 2.20 4.01 39.53
CA PHE A 31 1.11 4.96 39.31
C PHE A 31 0.00 4.74 40.35
N PRO A 32 -0.59 5.83 40.90
CA PRO A 32 -1.74 5.71 41.79
C PRO A 32 -2.96 5.11 41.04
N PRO A 33 -3.84 4.38 41.74
CA PRO A 33 -4.93 3.60 41.14
C PRO A 33 -5.98 4.43 40.36
N SER A 34 -5.95 5.75 40.48
CA SER A 34 -6.79 6.68 39.72
C SER A 34 -6.32 6.89 38.26
N ILE A 35 -5.05 6.65 37.94
CA ILE A 35 -4.50 6.78 36.58
C ILE A 35 -4.70 5.48 35.78
N THR A 36 -4.72 4.33 36.45
CA THR A 36 -4.94 3.01 35.84
C THR A 36 -6.32 2.87 35.20
N ASN A 37 -7.35 3.50 35.78
CA ASN A 37 -8.71 3.48 35.21
C ASN A 37 -8.87 4.36 33.96
N ILE A 38 -8.05 5.40 33.80
CA ILE A 38 -8.07 6.27 32.61
C ILE A 38 -7.28 5.62 31.47
N LEU A 39 -6.16 4.94 31.77
CA LEU A 39 -5.38 4.19 30.78
C LEU A 39 -6.13 2.92 30.29
N ALA A 40 -6.85 2.22 31.16
CA ALA A 40 -7.66 1.05 30.77
C ALA A 40 -8.83 1.42 29.83
N ALA A 41 -9.40 2.63 29.99
CA ALA A 41 -10.41 3.15 29.08
C ALA A 41 -9.82 3.55 27.71
N HIS A 42 -8.54 3.98 27.67
CA HIS A 42 -7.80 4.31 26.45
C HIS A 42 -7.34 3.06 25.68
N ASP A 43 -7.01 1.97 26.37
CA ASP A 43 -6.60 0.69 25.76
C ASP A 43 -7.77 -0.05 25.08
N LEU A 44 -8.99 0.10 25.60
CA LEU A 44 -10.20 -0.45 24.98
C LEU A 44 -10.49 0.21 23.61
N THR A 45 -10.22 1.50 23.45
CA THR A 45 -10.40 2.22 22.18
C THR A 45 -9.33 1.84 21.13
N LEU A 46 -8.07 1.67 21.53
CA LEU A 46 -7.01 1.20 20.62
C LEU A 46 -7.21 -0.27 20.18
N SER A 47 -7.89 -1.09 20.99
CA SER A 47 -8.23 -2.47 20.63
C SER A 47 -9.36 -2.59 19.58
N VAL A 48 -10.21 -1.56 19.46
CA VAL A 48 -11.23 -1.47 18.41
C VAL A 48 -10.63 -0.95 17.10
N ASP A 49 -9.63 -0.08 17.17
CA ASP A 49 -8.96 0.51 15.99
C ASP A 49 -8.08 -0.51 15.23
N ARG A 50 -7.53 -1.52 15.92
CA ARG A 50 -6.71 -2.57 15.28
C ARG A 50 -7.48 -3.59 14.45
N ARG A 51 -8.82 -3.61 14.47
CA ARG A 51 -9.62 -4.54 13.64
C ARG A 51 -10.12 -3.94 12.31
N CYS A 52 -9.85 -2.67 12.04
CA CYS A 52 -10.29 -1.98 10.82
C CYS A 52 -9.14 -1.54 9.89
N GLY A 53 -7.97 -2.17 10.01
CA GLY A 53 -6.83 -1.89 9.16
C GLY A 53 -6.96 -2.51 7.77
N GLN A 54 -7.74 -1.87 6.88
CA GLN A 54 -7.55 -1.82 5.41
C GLN A 54 -8.79 -1.16 4.77
N HIS A 55 -8.92 0.16 4.89
CA HIS A 55 -9.65 0.96 3.90
C HIS A 55 -9.25 2.42 4.05
N ASP A 56 -8.60 2.96 3.02
CA ASP A 56 -8.36 4.39 2.82
C ASP A 56 -9.71 5.11 2.62
N ASN A 57 -10.44 5.34 3.70
CA ASN A 57 -11.61 6.23 3.69
C ASN A 57 -11.40 7.32 4.74
N PRO A 58 -11.47 8.61 4.37
CA PRO A 58 -11.43 9.69 5.34
C PRO A 58 -12.58 9.54 6.32
N MET A 59 -12.28 9.68 7.62
CA MET A 59 -13.24 9.52 8.71
C MET A 59 -14.44 10.47 8.48
N PRO A 60 -15.71 9.98 8.52
CA PRO A 60 -16.87 10.81 8.27
C PRO A 60 -17.00 11.91 9.33
N ALA A 61 -17.39 13.12 8.92
CA ALA A 61 -17.44 14.33 9.75
C ALA A 61 -18.24 14.17 11.06
N GLU A 62 -19.22 13.26 11.10
CA GLU A 62 -19.97 12.93 12.32
C GLU A 62 -19.10 12.32 13.42
N ARG A 63 -18.12 11.46 13.08
CA ARG A 63 -17.21 10.88 14.09
C ARG A 63 -16.21 11.91 14.65
N HIS A 64 -15.92 12.95 13.89
CA HIS A 64 -15.09 14.05 14.39
C HIS A 64 -15.85 14.92 15.41
N ALA A 65 -17.15 15.15 15.18
CA ALA A 65 -18.01 15.85 16.13
C ALA A 65 -18.21 15.05 17.43
N GLU A 66 -18.37 13.73 17.33
CA GLU A 66 -18.46 12.85 18.51
C GLU A 66 -17.16 12.82 19.32
N ALA A 67 -15.99 12.77 18.66
CA ALA A 67 -14.70 12.84 19.33
C ALA A 67 -14.51 14.17 20.08
N MET A 68 -14.86 15.29 19.45
CA MET A 68 -14.80 16.63 20.06
C MET A 68 -15.76 16.78 21.25
N ALA A 69 -16.97 16.23 21.16
CA ALA A 69 -17.95 16.24 22.26
C ALA A 69 -17.46 15.41 23.45
N TYR A 70 -16.84 14.26 23.19
CA TYR A 70 -16.30 13.39 24.21
C TYR A 70 -15.09 14.03 24.93
N GLU A 71 -14.20 14.69 24.18
CA GLU A 71 -13.06 15.42 24.74
C GLU A 71 -13.51 16.59 25.64
N THR A 72 -14.55 17.31 25.21
CA THR A 72 -15.16 18.40 25.99
C THR A 72 -15.79 17.88 27.30
N ALA A 73 -16.48 16.73 27.24
CA ALA A 73 -17.08 16.12 28.43
C ALA A 73 -16.02 15.62 29.44
N LEU A 74 -14.90 15.09 28.95
CA LEU A 74 -13.76 14.66 29.76
C LEU A 74 -13.10 15.85 30.49
N LEU A 75 -12.91 16.97 29.80
CA LEU A 75 -12.40 18.22 30.37
C LEU A 75 -13.34 18.79 31.45
N MET A 76 -14.65 18.78 31.21
CA MET A 76 -15.64 19.22 32.21
C MET A 76 -15.68 18.29 33.42
N GLY A 77 -15.61 16.96 33.21
CA GLY A 77 -15.55 15.98 34.31
C GLY A 77 -14.28 16.11 35.15
N TYR A 78 -13.14 16.39 34.51
CA TYR A 78 -11.87 16.63 35.20
C TYR A 78 -11.89 17.94 36.00
N ALA A 79 -12.46 19.01 35.44
CA ALA A 79 -12.64 20.28 36.16
C ALA A 79 -13.58 20.10 37.37
N PHE A 80 -14.68 19.37 37.21
CA PHE A 80 -15.63 19.14 38.30
C PHE A 80 -15.03 18.31 39.44
N ASN A 81 -14.25 17.26 39.13
CA ASN A 81 -13.57 16.46 40.15
C ASN A 81 -12.39 17.18 40.83
N ARG A 82 -11.64 18.00 40.09
CA ARG A 82 -10.45 18.70 40.62
C ARG A 82 -10.82 19.92 41.46
N TRP A 83 -11.91 20.60 41.13
CA TRP A 83 -12.35 21.83 41.83
C TRP A 83 -13.59 21.63 42.72
N GLY A 84 -14.31 20.51 42.60
CA GLY A 84 -15.46 20.16 43.42
C GLY A 84 -15.22 20.21 44.94
N PRO A 85 -14.08 19.74 45.47
CA PRO A 85 -13.76 19.85 46.89
C PRO A 85 -13.51 21.29 47.36
N ALA A 86 -13.05 22.18 46.47
CA ALA A 86 -12.83 23.60 46.77
C ALA A 86 -14.12 24.44 46.71
N LEU A 87 -15.19 23.90 46.12
CA LEU A 87 -16.51 24.53 46.04
C LEU A 87 -17.42 24.18 47.23
N GLY A 88 -16.88 23.49 48.24
CA GLY A 88 -17.55 23.29 49.52
C GLY A 88 -18.70 22.30 49.43
N ALA A 89 -18.43 21.03 49.69
CA ALA A 89 -19.42 20.15 50.30
C ALA A 89 -19.66 20.65 51.73
N HIS A 90 -20.46 21.71 51.85
CA HIS A 90 -20.93 22.21 53.14
C HIS A 90 -22.04 21.29 53.61
N ASP A 91 -21.83 20.69 54.79
CA ASP A 91 -22.91 20.21 55.65
C ASP A 91 -24.02 21.26 55.67
N GLY A 92 -25.21 20.84 55.26
CA GLY A 92 -26.41 21.65 55.35
C GLY A 92 -26.69 21.96 56.81
N ASP A 93 -26.49 23.21 57.21
CA ASP A 93 -27.41 23.94 58.11
C ASP A 93 -26.91 25.31 58.60
N ALA A 94 -25.77 25.83 58.12
CA ALA A 94 -25.29 27.13 58.59
C ALA A 94 -25.16 28.19 57.48
N ARG A 95 -26.02 29.20 57.58
CA ARG A 95 -25.85 30.60 57.13
C ARG A 95 -26.13 30.96 55.67
N LEU A 96 -27.41 31.17 55.38
CA LEU A 96 -27.92 32.12 54.39
C LEU A 96 -27.75 33.57 54.89
N GLN A 97 -26.56 34.17 54.80
CA GLN A 97 -26.45 35.62 55.06
C GLN A 97 -25.30 36.36 54.36
N ASN A 98 -24.69 35.78 53.34
CA ASN A 98 -23.91 36.55 52.37
C ASN A 98 -24.01 35.87 51.00
N PRO A 99 -24.71 36.46 50.02
CA PRO A 99 -24.62 35.99 48.64
C PRO A 99 -23.23 36.36 48.11
N VAL A 100 -22.23 35.57 48.47
CA VAL A 100 -20.94 35.62 47.79
C VAL A 100 -21.25 35.26 46.35
N ASN A 101 -20.96 36.16 45.43
CA ASN A 101 -21.17 36.02 44.00
C ASN A 101 -20.15 35.02 43.43
N ILE A 102 -20.20 33.77 43.91
CA ILE A 102 -19.36 32.63 43.51
C ILE A 102 -19.41 32.43 41.98
N PRO A 103 -20.55 32.62 41.28
CA PRO A 103 -20.57 32.50 39.82
C PRO A 103 -19.62 33.49 39.12
N ALA A 104 -19.49 34.71 39.64
CA ALA A 104 -18.65 35.74 39.02
C ALA A 104 -17.15 35.49 39.23
N VAL A 105 -16.74 34.99 40.40
CA VAL A 105 -15.34 34.68 40.69
C VAL A 105 -14.87 33.45 39.90
N VAL A 106 -15.73 32.44 39.77
CA VAL A 106 -15.45 31.25 38.95
C VAL A 106 -15.43 31.61 37.46
N ALA A 107 -16.37 32.43 36.97
CA ALA A 107 -16.37 32.89 35.59
C ALA A 107 -15.09 33.68 35.24
N ALA A 108 -14.64 34.58 36.12
CA ALA A 108 -13.42 35.35 35.91
C ALA A 108 -12.17 34.46 35.83
N HIS A 109 -12.06 33.45 36.71
CA HIS A 109 -10.93 32.51 36.66
C HIS A 109 -10.94 31.64 35.40
N VAL A 110 -12.11 31.17 34.97
CA VAL A 110 -12.24 30.40 33.72
C VAL A 110 -11.88 31.24 32.50
N GLN A 111 -12.31 32.51 32.47
CA GLN A 111 -12.03 33.42 31.36
C GLN A 111 -10.55 33.80 31.29
N GLN A 112 -9.84 33.80 32.42
CA GLN A 112 -8.41 34.06 32.49
C GLN A 112 -7.55 32.83 32.14
N ALA A 113 -8.04 31.61 32.42
CA ALA A 113 -7.32 30.36 32.14
C ALA A 113 -7.52 29.83 30.70
N LEU A 114 -8.64 30.16 30.05
CA LEU A 114 -8.96 29.71 28.69
C LEU A 114 -7.87 30.01 27.63
N PRO A 115 -7.30 31.24 27.56
CA PRO A 115 -6.29 31.54 26.54
C PRO A 115 -4.97 30.80 26.77
N GLN A 116 -4.60 30.50 28.03
CA GLN A 116 -3.41 29.69 28.34
C GLN A 116 -3.61 28.23 27.92
N LEU A 117 -4.78 27.65 28.19
CA LEU A 117 -5.11 26.29 27.76
C LEU A 117 -5.14 26.15 26.24
N GLN A 118 -5.65 27.16 25.51
CA GLN A 118 -5.59 27.15 24.05
C GLN A 118 -4.16 27.15 23.51
N GLN A 119 -3.26 27.93 24.11
CA GLN A 119 -1.84 27.96 23.71
C GLN A 119 -1.13 26.64 24.02
N ASP A 120 -1.36 26.06 25.20
CA ASP A 120 -0.75 24.78 25.56
C ASP A 120 -1.23 23.64 24.67
N VAL A 121 -2.54 23.57 24.37
CA VAL A 121 -3.09 22.53 23.48
C VAL A 121 -2.53 22.68 22.05
N THR A 122 -2.46 23.90 21.52
CA THR A 122 -1.88 24.11 20.18
C THR A 122 -0.39 23.78 20.14
N ALA A 123 0.38 24.17 21.16
CA ALA A 123 1.80 23.82 21.27
C ALA A 123 2.00 22.29 21.33
N THR A 124 1.19 21.60 22.12
CA THR A 124 1.26 20.13 22.27
C THR A 124 0.89 19.42 20.97
N LEU A 125 -0.17 19.88 20.29
CA LEU A 125 -0.61 19.31 19.00
C LEU A 125 0.46 19.50 17.92
N GLN A 126 1.09 20.68 17.87
CA GLN A 126 2.15 20.99 16.91
C GLN A 126 3.41 20.14 17.16
N GLN A 127 3.76 19.93 18.44
CA GLN A 127 4.85 19.03 18.83
C GLN A 127 4.55 17.57 18.47
N GLN A 128 3.30 17.12 18.64
CA GLN A 128 2.88 15.77 18.30
C GLN A 128 2.87 15.52 16.78
N GLN A 129 2.47 16.52 15.97
CA GLN A 129 2.59 16.45 14.51
C GLN A 129 4.04 16.36 14.05
N GLN A 130 4.95 17.13 14.65
CA GLN A 130 6.39 17.05 14.31
C GLN A 130 6.99 15.68 14.66
N GLN A 131 6.59 15.08 15.79
CA GLN A 131 7.04 13.72 16.14
C GLN A 131 6.52 12.66 15.17
N GLN A 132 5.26 12.73 14.72
CA GLN A 132 4.74 11.79 13.73
C GLN A 132 5.45 11.89 12.39
N GLN A 133 5.76 13.10 11.93
CA GLN A 133 6.50 13.30 10.67
C GLN A 133 7.91 12.72 10.73
N ALA A 134 8.62 12.93 11.85
CA ALA A 134 9.96 12.36 12.05
C ALA A 134 9.94 10.82 12.06
N GLN A 135 8.91 10.21 12.66
CA GLN A 135 8.78 8.76 12.72
C GLN A 135 8.47 8.14 11.34
N GLN A 136 7.69 8.82 10.51
CA GLN A 136 7.43 8.38 9.13
C GLN A 136 8.69 8.43 8.25
N GLN A 137 9.50 9.49 8.38
CA GLN A 137 10.75 9.60 7.62
C GLN A 137 11.73 8.48 7.98
N GLN A 138 11.87 8.16 9.27
CA GLN A 138 12.77 7.11 9.70
C GLN A 138 12.34 5.71 9.21
N GLN A 139 11.03 5.46 9.10
CA GLN A 139 10.51 4.21 8.54
C GLN A 139 10.77 4.09 7.03
N GLN A 140 10.73 5.22 6.30
CA GLN A 140 10.97 5.23 4.86
C GLN A 140 12.44 4.98 4.50
N GLU A 141 13.37 5.55 5.27
CA GLU A 141 14.81 5.27 5.11
C GLU A 141 15.16 3.80 5.41
N GLN A 142 14.53 3.21 6.43
CA GLN A 142 14.78 1.80 6.78
C GLN A 142 14.28 0.84 5.68
N GLN A 143 13.18 1.18 4.99
CA GLN A 143 12.71 0.41 3.84
C GLN A 143 13.63 0.53 2.62
N GLN A 144 14.16 1.73 2.33
CA GLN A 144 15.12 1.90 1.23
C GLN A 144 16.40 1.08 1.47
N GLN A 145 16.91 1.06 2.70
CA GLN A 145 18.14 0.32 3.02
C GLN A 145 17.96 -1.20 2.86
N GLN A 146 16.82 -1.76 3.25
CA GLN A 146 16.53 -3.18 3.01
C GLN A 146 16.42 -3.50 1.51
N GLN A 147 15.85 -2.59 0.72
CA GLN A 147 15.68 -2.81 -0.71
C GLN A 147 17.03 -2.80 -1.45
N GLU A 148 17.96 -1.91 -1.08
CA GLU A 148 19.31 -1.90 -1.65
C GLU A 148 20.12 -3.15 -1.28
N GLN A 149 20.03 -3.62 -0.04
CA GLN A 149 20.73 -4.83 0.41
C GLN A 149 20.25 -6.07 -0.36
N HIS A 150 18.94 -6.18 -0.60
CA HIS A 150 18.38 -7.28 -1.40
C HIS A 150 18.85 -7.21 -2.87
N ARG A 151 18.96 -6.00 -3.43
CA ARG A 151 19.44 -5.79 -4.79
C ARG A 151 20.90 -6.20 -4.96
N GLN A 152 21.77 -5.86 -4.00
CA GLN A 152 23.18 -6.29 -4.01
C GLN A 152 23.30 -7.81 -3.92
N GLN A 153 22.52 -8.45 -3.05
CA GLN A 153 22.58 -9.91 -2.89
C GLN A 153 22.15 -10.63 -4.19
N GLN A 154 21.15 -10.09 -4.89
CA GLN A 154 20.69 -10.63 -6.17
C GLN A 154 21.75 -10.46 -7.28
N GLN A 155 22.41 -9.30 -7.35
CA GLN A 155 23.50 -9.08 -8.30
C GLN A 155 24.69 -10.01 -8.06
N ALA A 156 25.11 -10.19 -6.81
CA ALA A 156 26.22 -11.09 -6.47
C ALA A 156 25.92 -12.55 -6.85
N GLN A 157 24.68 -13.01 -6.59
CA GLN A 157 24.25 -14.35 -6.98
C GLN A 157 24.24 -14.53 -8.50
N MET A 158 23.77 -13.52 -9.25
CA MET A 158 23.75 -13.57 -10.71
C MET A 158 25.18 -13.61 -11.29
N GLN A 159 26.10 -12.81 -10.75
CA GLN A 159 27.51 -12.84 -11.17
C GLN A 159 28.15 -14.20 -10.90
N LEU A 160 27.83 -14.84 -9.77
CA LEU A 160 28.34 -16.17 -9.45
C LEU A 160 27.83 -17.23 -10.44
N ILE A 161 26.55 -17.14 -10.84
CA ILE A 161 25.98 -18.02 -11.88
C ILE A 161 26.70 -17.79 -13.21
N ILE A 162 26.89 -16.54 -13.63
CA ILE A 162 27.61 -16.20 -14.88
C ILE A 162 29.06 -16.72 -14.85
N ALA A 163 29.75 -16.57 -13.72
CA ALA A 163 31.12 -17.05 -13.53
C ALA A 163 31.20 -18.59 -13.57
N LEU A 164 30.17 -19.28 -13.05
CA LEU A 164 30.09 -20.74 -13.12
C LEU A 164 29.81 -21.21 -14.55
N LEU A 165 28.93 -20.51 -15.27
CA LEU A 165 28.60 -20.81 -16.66
C LEU A 165 29.78 -20.59 -17.60
N THR A 166 30.56 -19.52 -17.40
CA THR A 166 31.75 -19.21 -18.22
C THR A 166 32.93 -20.15 -17.96
N GLN A 167 33.01 -20.77 -16.79
CA GLN A 167 34.04 -21.76 -16.47
C GLN A 167 33.69 -23.19 -16.93
N MET A 168 32.49 -23.43 -17.50
CA MET A 168 32.17 -24.76 -18.01
C MET A 168 33.05 -25.11 -19.23
N PRO A 169 33.79 -26.23 -19.19
CA PRO A 169 34.64 -26.62 -20.31
C PRO A 169 33.83 -26.94 -21.58
N ALA A 170 34.34 -26.54 -22.75
CA ALA A 170 33.69 -26.74 -24.06
C ALA A 170 33.33 -28.21 -24.40
N HIS A 171 33.99 -29.19 -23.77
CA HIS A 171 33.67 -30.62 -23.97
C HIS A 171 32.39 -31.06 -23.24
N LEU A 172 31.93 -30.31 -22.22
CA LEU A 172 30.65 -30.53 -21.54
C LEU A 172 29.47 -29.94 -22.33
N GLU A 173 29.73 -28.97 -23.20
CA GLU A 173 28.72 -28.32 -24.05
C GLU A 173 28.04 -29.33 -25.00
N ASN A 174 28.82 -30.25 -25.59
CA ASN A 174 28.31 -31.29 -26.49
C ASN A 174 27.54 -32.41 -25.76
N ALA A 175 27.80 -32.65 -24.47
CA ALA A 175 27.16 -33.72 -23.69
C ALA A 175 25.95 -33.22 -22.87
N MET A 176 25.98 -31.95 -22.44
CA MET A 176 24.92 -31.36 -21.63
C MET A 176 24.01 -30.41 -22.40
N GLY A 177 24.43 -29.88 -23.56
CA GLY A 177 23.61 -28.98 -24.38
C GLY A 177 22.16 -29.45 -24.55
N PRO A 178 21.92 -30.70 -25.02
CA PRO A 178 20.57 -31.22 -25.17
C PRO A 178 19.83 -31.41 -23.84
N ARG A 179 20.53 -31.70 -22.73
CA ARG A 179 19.90 -31.90 -21.41
C ARG A 179 19.54 -30.58 -20.75
N ILE A 180 20.36 -29.56 -20.93
CA ILE A 180 20.15 -28.21 -20.43
C ILE A 180 19.02 -27.55 -21.23
N GLU A 181 19.00 -27.69 -22.55
CA GLU A 181 17.91 -27.16 -23.39
C GLU A 181 16.57 -27.82 -23.04
N ASN A 182 16.54 -29.14 -22.83
CA ASN A 182 15.33 -29.84 -22.39
C ASN A 182 14.88 -29.46 -20.96
N ALA A 183 15.81 -29.13 -20.06
CA ALA A 183 15.49 -28.78 -18.67
C ALA A 183 15.16 -27.29 -18.48
N MET A 184 15.82 -26.41 -19.23
CA MET A 184 15.70 -24.95 -19.11
C MET A 184 14.75 -24.35 -20.14
N GLY A 185 14.63 -24.91 -21.34
CA GLY A 185 13.72 -24.44 -22.39
C GLY A 185 12.30 -24.22 -21.87
N PRO A 186 11.65 -25.24 -21.27
CA PRO A 186 10.30 -25.07 -20.71
C PRO A 186 10.20 -24.03 -19.59
N ARG A 187 11.31 -23.76 -18.87
CA ARG A 187 11.36 -22.74 -17.81
C ARG A 187 11.47 -21.34 -18.41
N PHE A 188 12.27 -21.17 -19.45
CA PHE A 188 12.35 -19.92 -20.21
C PHE A 188 11.01 -19.61 -20.89
N ASP A 189 10.41 -20.59 -21.58
CA ASP A 189 9.08 -20.44 -22.18
C ASP A 189 8.01 -20.04 -21.16
N ARG A 190 8.14 -20.53 -19.92
CA ARG A 190 7.23 -20.17 -18.82
C ARG A 190 7.49 -18.75 -18.32
N LEU A 191 8.75 -18.38 -18.12
CA LEU A 191 9.13 -17.02 -17.69
C LEU A 191 8.74 -15.98 -18.74
N GLU A 192 8.99 -16.25 -20.01
CA GLU A 192 8.59 -15.39 -21.12
C GLU A 192 7.07 -15.20 -21.16
N ARG A 193 6.30 -16.30 -21.05
CA ARG A 193 4.84 -16.22 -20.94
C ARG A 193 4.39 -15.41 -19.73
N MET A 194 5.06 -15.55 -18.58
CA MET A 194 4.75 -14.75 -17.38
C MET A 194 5.04 -13.26 -17.58
N VAL A 195 6.21 -12.92 -18.12
CA VAL A 195 6.59 -11.53 -18.40
C VAL A 195 5.61 -10.90 -19.38
N ASN A 196 5.26 -11.61 -20.45
CA ASN A 196 4.28 -11.15 -21.42
C ASN A 196 2.89 -11.00 -20.81
N GLN A 197 2.46 -11.92 -19.94
CA GLN A 197 1.18 -11.81 -19.25
C GLN A 197 1.11 -10.61 -18.30
N VAL A 198 2.20 -10.35 -17.56
CA VAL A 198 2.31 -9.17 -16.69
C VAL A 198 2.30 -7.90 -17.53
N GLY A 199 3.05 -7.85 -18.63
CA GLY A 199 3.05 -6.73 -19.58
C GLY A 199 1.66 -6.46 -20.15
N MET A 200 0.98 -7.48 -20.66
CA MET A 200 -0.40 -7.36 -21.14
C MET A 200 -1.35 -6.86 -20.06
N THR A 201 -1.21 -7.34 -18.82
CA THR A 201 -2.05 -6.90 -17.69
C THR A 201 -1.82 -5.41 -17.38
N ALA A 202 -0.56 -4.96 -17.38
CA ALA A 202 -0.20 -3.56 -17.18
C ALA A 202 -0.75 -2.67 -18.30
N CYS A 203 -0.60 -3.05 -19.57
CA CYS A 203 -1.17 -2.33 -20.71
C CYS A 203 -2.69 -2.21 -20.63
N LYS A 204 -3.39 -3.31 -20.28
CA LYS A 204 -4.84 -3.28 -20.08
C LYS A 204 -5.26 -2.35 -18.94
N ALA A 205 -4.55 -2.40 -17.82
CA ALA A 205 -4.83 -1.53 -16.67
C ALA A 205 -4.61 -0.05 -17.02
N TRP A 206 -3.59 0.26 -17.81
CA TRP A 206 -3.36 1.60 -18.35
C TRP A 206 -4.50 2.03 -19.29
N ASN A 207 -4.86 1.20 -20.27
CA ASN A 207 -5.93 1.48 -21.22
C ASN A 207 -7.30 1.63 -20.54
N ALA A 208 -7.54 0.94 -19.42
CA ALA A 208 -8.77 1.06 -18.64
C ALA A 208 -8.96 2.47 -18.04
N GLN A 209 -7.88 3.20 -17.80
CA GLN A 209 -7.91 4.58 -17.28
C GLN A 209 -8.18 5.61 -18.40
N GLN A 210 -8.08 5.18 -19.67
CA GLN A 210 -8.28 6.03 -20.84
C GLN A 210 -9.74 5.95 -21.31
N HIS A 211 -10.38 7.10 -21.52
CA HIS A 211 -11.77 7.17 -21.98
C HIS A 211 -11.93 6.96 -23.51
N ASP A 212 -11.05 7.59 -24.31
CA ASP A 212 -11.07 7.49 -25.77
C ASP A 212 -9.68 7.10 -26.33
N GLY A 213 -8.57 7.47 -25.69
CA GLY A 213 -7.21 7.09 -26.09
C GLY A 213 -6.19 8.17 -25.72
N PRO A 214 -4.89 7.96 -26.01
CA PRO A 214 -4.30 6.85 -26.77
C PRO A 214 -4.18 5.54 -25.97
N PHE A 215 -4.32 4.41 -26.67
CA PHE A 215 -4.12 3.08 -26.10
C PHE A 215 -2.71 2.56 -26.37
N GLU A 216 -2.17 1.86 -25.36
CA GLU A 216 -1.02 0.98 -25.53
C GLU A 216 -1.44 -0.29 -26.26
N ALA A 217 -0.59 -0.75 -27.17
CA ALA A 217 -0.89 -1.93 -27.96
C ALA A 217 -0.88 -3.19 -27.10
N VAL A 218 -1.96 -3.96 -27.19
CA VAL A 218 -2.09 -5.22 -26.46
C VAL A 218 -1.84 -6.38 -27.42
N MET A 219 -0.94 -7.29 -27.03
CA MET A 219 -0.67 -8.50 -27.80
C MET A 219 -1.87 -9.45 -27.80
N THR A 220 -1.98 -10.27 -28.84
CA THR A 220 -2.96 -11.34 -28.94
C THR A 220 -2.65 -12.49 -27.96
N ALA A 221 -3.57 -13.46 -27.82
CA ALA A 221 -3.36 -14.64 -26.98
C ALA A 221 -2.12 -15.47 -27.39
N ASN A 222 -1.71 -15.38 -28.65
CA ASN A 222 -0.51 -16.02 -29.19
C ASN A 222 0.73 -15.12 -29.13
N LEU A 223 0.71 -14.05 -28.31
CA LEU A 223 1.82 -13.12 -28.10
C LEU A 223 2.29 -12.39 -29.37
N LYS A 224 1.40 -12.23 -30.34
CA LYS A 224 1.66 -11.47 -31.57
C LYS A 224 1.01 -10.10 -31.53
N HIS A 225 1.72 -9.11 -32.04
CA HIS A 225 1.15 -7.79 -32.28
C HIS A 225 0.27 -7.79 -33.55
N LEU A 226 -0.76 -6.95 -33.62
CA LEU A 226 -1.70 -6.91 -34.76
C LEU A 226 -1.01 -6.62 -36.11
N THR A 227 0.06 -5.83 -36.08
CA THR A 227 0.85 -5.50 -37.29
C THR A 227 1.76 -6.64 -37.76
N GLU A 228 1.92 -7.71 -36.97
CA GLU A 228 2.72 -8.89 -37.34
C GLU A 228 1.92 -9.95 -38.10
N PHE A 229 0.61 -9.74 -38.27
CA PHE A 229 -0.25 -10.64 -39.05
C PHE A 229 -0.01 -10.46 -40.56
N ASN A 230 -0.46 -11.44 -41.36
CA ASN A 230 -0.40 -11.38 -42.82
C ASN A 230 -1.81 -11.63 -43.41
N PRO A 231 -2.51 -10.59 -43.91
CA PRO A 231 -2.07 -9.20 -44.01
C PRO A 231 -1.96 -8.51 -42.63
N PRO A 232 -1.13 -7.45 -42.50
CA PRO A 232 -0.99 -6.72 -41.25
C PRO A 232 -2.31 -6.03 -40.91
N LEU A 233 -2.74 -6.17 -39.65
CA LEU A 233 -3.98 -5.57 -39.16
C LEU A 233 -3.71 -4.19 -38.55
N PRO A 234 -4.66 -3.24 -38.65
CA PRO A 234 -4.47 -1.91 -38.08
C PRO A 234 -4.42 -1.99 -36.54
N PRO A 235 -3.58 -1.17 -35.88
CA PRO A 235 -3.51 -1.13 -34.43
C PRO A 235 -4.78 -0.50 -33.84
N VAL A 236 -5.18 -0.97 -32.66
CA VAL A 236 -6.30 -0.44 -31.90
C VAL A 236 -5.79 0.68 -30.99
N THR A 237 -5.83 1.93 -31.46
CA THR A 237 -5.21 3.08 -30.80
C THR A 237 -6.17 3.95 -30.00
N SER A 238 -7.48 3.87 -30.26
CA SER A 238 -8.52 4.65 -29.58
C SER A 238 -9.91 4.03 -29.78
N VAL A 239 -10.90 4.44 -28.98
CA VAL A 239 -12.32 4.07 -29.19
C VAL A 239 -12.81 4.61 -30.52
N THR A 240 -12.48 5.86 -30.82
CA THR A 240 -12.80 6.50 -32.10
C THR A 240 -12.19 5.74 -33.30
N ALA A 241 -10.97 5.22 -33.19
CA ALA A 241 -10.38 4.40 -34.25
C ALA A 241 -11.21 3.13 -34.49
N VAL A 242 -11.59 2.42 -33.43
CA VAL A 242 -12.42 1.21 -33.54
C VAL A 242 -13.82 1.51 -34.10
N LYS A 243 -14.41 2.66 -33.74
CA LYS A 243 -15.70 3.11 -34.29
C LYS A 243 -15.65 3.30 -35.81
N ASN A 244 -14.51 3.74 -36.33
CA ASN A 244 -14.34 4.05 -37.76
C ASN A 244 -13.82 2.85 -38.58
N MET A 245 -13.52 1.71 -37.95
CA MET A 245 -13.06 0.50 -38.66
C MET A 245 -14.20 -0.14 -39.45
N SER A 246 -13.86 -0.65 -40.63
CA SER A 246 -14.79 -1.46 -41.41
C SER A 246 -15.12 -2.76 -40.68
N ARG A 247 -16.28 -3.34 -41.00
CA ARG A 247 -16.68 -4.64 -40.44
C ARG A 247 -15.63 -5.74 -40.72
N GLN A 248 -15.04 -5.76 -41.91
CA GLN A 248 -14.03 -6.75 -42.27
C GLN A 248 -12.76 -6.63 -41.40
N GLU A 249 -12.33 -5.40 -41.09
CA GLU A 249 -11.21 -5.16 -40.18
C GLU A 249 -11.55 -5.59 -38.75
N LEU A 250 -12.75 -5.26 -38.26
CA LEU A 250 -13.23 -5.68 -36.95
C LEU A 250 -13.28 -7.21 -36.83
N GLU A 251 -13.79 -7.91 -37.84
CA GLU A 251 -13.83 -9.38 -37.86
C GLU A 251 -12.41 -9.97 -37.83
N ALA A 252 -11.48 -9.43 -38.63
CA ALA A 252 -10.10 -9.90 -38.65
C ALA A 252 -9.37 -9.68 -37.31
N ILE A 253 -9.55 -8.51 -36.68
CA ILE A 253 -9.00 -8.21 -35.36
C ILE A 253 -9.64 -9.10 -34.29
N TYR A 254 -10.96 -9.32 -34.36
CA TYR A 254 -11.66 -10.20 -33.42
C TYR A 254 -11.13 -11.63 -33.50
N ILE A 255 -10.96 -12.19 -34.70
CA ILE A 255 -10.39 -13.52 -34.90
C ILE A 255 -8.96 -13.60 -34.35
N ALA A 256 -8.17 -12.52 -34.50
CA ALA A 256 -6.81 -12.46 -33.95
C ALA A 256 -6.79 -12.52 -32.41
N TYR A 257 -7.74 -11.86 -31.73
CA TYR A 257 -7.86 -11.92 -30.25
C TYR A 257 -8.57 -13.17 -29.74
N TYR A 258 -9.54 -13.70 -30.49
CA TYR A 258 -10.44 -14.78 -30.08
C TYR A 258 -10.55 -15.88 -31.16
N PRO A 259 -9.46 -16.60 -31.48
CA PRO A 259 -9.41 -17.51 -32.63
C PRO A 259 -10.35 -18.72 -32.54
N LEU A 260 -10.88 -19.03 -31.35
CA LEU A 260 -11.77 -20.17 -31.10
C LEU A 260 -13.22 -19.76 -30.86
N GLN A 261 -13.54 -18.46 -30.91
CA GLN A 261 -14.91 -17.98 -30.68
C GLN A 261 -15.64 -17.69 -32.00
N PRO A 262 -16.95 -17.97 -32.09
CA PRO A 262 -17.73 -17.61 -33.26
C PRO A 262 -17.80 -16.09 -33.41
N VAL A 263 -17.65 -15.60 -34.64
CA VAL A 263 -17.67 -14.17 -34.97
C VAL A 263 -19.07 -13.60 -34.72
N PRO A 264 -19.24 -12.58 -33.85
CA PRO A 264 -20.52 -11.93 -33.64
C PRO A 264 -21.10 -11.30 -34.91
N HIS A 265 -22.42 -11.39 -35.09
CA HIS A 265 -23.08 -10.81 -36.28
C HIS A 265 -23.15 -9.28 -36.28
N SER A 266 -23.02 -8.61 -35.13
CA SER A 266 -23.11 -7.15 -35.00
C SER A 266 -21.73 -6.52 -34.90
N SER A 267 -21.48 -5.48 -35.69
CA SER A 267 -20.25 -4.66 -35.62
C SER A 267 -20.10 -4.02 -34.23
N ALA A 268 -21.18 -3.56 -33.61
CA ALA A 268 -21.14 -3.00 -32.26
C ALA A 268 -20.68 -4.03 -31.21
N THR A 269 -21.09 -5.29 -31.36
CA THR A 269 -20.63 -6.38 -30.49
C THR A 269 -19.15 -6.70 -30.74
N LEU A 270 -18.71 -6.76 -32.01
CA LEU A 270 -17.28 -6.92 -32.35
C LEU A 270 -16.43 -5.82 -31.71
N SER A 271 -16.81 -4.56 -31.89
CA SER A 271 -16.08 -3.41 -31.34
C SER A 271 -15.99 -3.46 -29.81
N LYS A 272 -17.06 -3.85 -29.11
CA LYS A 272 -17.04 -4.03 -27.65
C LYS A 272 -16.07 -5.13 -27.22
N HIS A 273 -16.05 -6.26 -27.91
CA HIS A 273 -15.10 -7.34 -27.61
C HIS A 273 -13.66 -6.90 -27.86
N ILE A 274 -13.38 -6.21 -28.96
CA ILE A 274 -12.04 -5.69 -29.26
C ILE A 274 -11.59 -4.69 -28.21
N LEU A 275 -12.46 -3.74 -27.81
CA LEU A 275 -12.18 -2.80 -26.74
C LEU A 275 -11.94 -3.50 -25.39
N GLY A 276 -12.72 -4.53 -25.08
CA GLY A 276 -12.48 -5.37 -23.90
C GLY A 276 -11.15 -6.13 -23.97
N ALA A 277 -10.75 -6.59 -25.16
CA ALA A 277 -9.48 -7.28 -25.37
C ALA A 277 -8.28 -6.36 -25.06
N VAL A 278 -8.35 -5.10 -25.47
CA VAL A 278 -7.30 -4.09 -25.20
C VAL A 278 -7.39 -3.47 -23.80
N GLY A 279 -8.42 -3.82 -23.01
CA GLY A 279 -8.55 -3.41 -21.60
C GLY A 279 -9.36 -2.13 -21.36
N CYS A 280 -10.11 -1.63 -22.34
CA CYS A 280 -10.96 -0.45 -22.13
C CYS A 280 -12.10 -0.72 -21.14
N ALA A 281 -12.40 0.26 -20.30
CA ALA A 281 -13.50 0.19 -19.36
C ALA A 281 -14.87 0.12 -20.07
N PRO A 282 -15.89 -0.56 -19.50
CA PRO A 282 -17.21 -0.65 -20.11
C PRO A 282 -17.92 0.68 -20.36
N SER A 283 -17.58 1.73 -19.60
CA SER A 283 -18.09 3.09 -19.80
C SER A 283 -17.71 3.65 -21.18
N ALA A 284 -16.55 3.27 -21.72
CA ALA A 284 -16.09 3.68 -23.05
C ALA A 284 -16.98 3.12 -24.18
N TYR A 285 -17.70 2.02 -23.93
CA TYR A 285 -18.57 1.39 -24.94
C TYR A 285 -19.78 2.26 -25.29
N ALA A 286 -20.12 3.24 -24.46
CA ALA A 286 -21.19 4.20 -24.74
C ALA A 286 -20.90 5.03 -26.01
N LEU A 287 -19.63 5.23 -26.37
CA LEU A 287 -19.21 6.00 -27.54
C LEU A 287 -19.42 5.25 -28.87
N ILE A 288 -19.60 3.92 -28.81
CA ILE A 288 -19.86 3.04 -29.96
C ILE A 288 -21.34 2.66 -30.04
N ARG A 289 -22.24 3.38 -29.37
CA ARG A 289 -23.67 3.17 -29.63
C ARG A 289 -23.94 3.59 -31.07
N ASP A 290 -24.47 2.65 -31.84
CA ASP A 290 -24.93 2.88 -33.20
C ASP A 290 -25.85 4.10 -33.18
N GLU A 291 -25.52 5.13 -33.97
CA GLU A 291 -26.53 6.11 -34.34
C GLU A 291 -27.60 5.35 -35.15
N PRO A 292 -28.89 5.51 -34.80
CA PRO A 292 -29.99 4.73 -35.36
C PRO A 292 -30.14 4.90 -36.88
#